data_AF-A0A5K1F5G6-F1
#
_entry.id   AF-A0A5K1F5G6-F1
#
_cell.length_a   1.000
_cell.length_b   1.000
_cell.length_c   1.000
_cell.angle_alpha   90.00
_cell.angle_beta   90.00
_cell.angle_gamma   90.00
#
_symmetry.space_group_name_H-M   'P 1'
#
loop_
_entity.id
_entity.type
_entity.pdbx_description
1 polymer ?
#
loop_
_entity_poly.entity_id
_entity_poly.type
_entity_poly.pdbx_seq_one_letter_code
_entity_poly.pdbx_strand_id
1 'polypeptide(L)' 'NPEYRNLPCFLLGQSMGGAVALKIHLKQPQAWNGAILIAPMCK' A
#
# COMPACT_ATOMS: atom_id res chain seq x y z
N ASN A 1 -15.63 -9.18 -7.41
CA ASN A 1 -14.60 -10.03 -8.03
C ASN A 1 -14.06 -11.06 -7.04
N PRO A 2 -14.77 -12.18 -6.88
CA PRO A 2 -14.34 -13.31 -6.06
C PRO A 2 -12.95 -13.85 -6.42
N GLU A 3 -12.53 -13.69 -7.68
CA GLU A 3 -11.26 -14.17 -8.22
C GLU A 3 -10.02 -13.51 -7.60
N TYR A 4 -10.13 -12.28 -7.05
CA TYR A 4 -9.00 -11.58 -6.42
C TYR A 4 -8.93 -11.72 -4.91
N ARG A 5 -9.94 -12.34 -4.27
CA ARG A 5 -10.12 -12.32 -2.81
C ARG A 5 -9.00 -13.01 -2.02
N ASN A 6 -8.34 -13.97 -2.65
CA ASN A 6 -7.29 -14.79 -2.03
C ASN A 6 -5.90 -14.45 -2.60
N LEU A 7 -5.80 -13.48 -3.50
CA LEU A 7 -4.52 -13.04 -4.03
C LEU A 7 -3.86 -12.05 -3.07
N PRO A 8 -2.53 -11.99 -3.04
CA PRO A 8 -1.82 -10.94 -2.32
C PRO A 8 -2.25 -9.54 -2.78
N CYS A 9 -2.53 -8.66 -1.82
CA CYS A 9 -2.90 -7.27 -2.05
C CYS A 9 -1.78 -6.33 -1.59
N PHE A 10 -1.36 -5.43 -2.48
CA PHE A 10 -0.30 -4.46 -2.22
C PHE A 10 -0.78 -3.04 -2.50
N LEU A 11 -0.30 -2.08 -1.71
CA LEU A 11 -0.54 -0.66 -1.97
C LEU A 11 0.55 -0.09 -2.88
N LEU A 12 0.18 0.52 -4.00
CA LEU A 12 1.11 1.27 -4.84
C LEU A 12 0.97 2.76 -4.55
N GLY A 13 2.08 3.45 -4.25
CA GLY A 13 2.08 4.89 -4.03
C GLY A 13 3.25 5.59 -4.70
N GLN A 14 2.98 6.69 -5.40
CA GLN A 14 3.98 7.52 -6.08
C GLN A 14 4.01 8.94 -5.48
N SER A 15 5.20 9.51 -5.30
CA SER A 15 5.38 10.85 -4.70
C SER A 15 4.66 10.97 -3.34
N MET A 16 3.77 11.96 -3.17
CA MET A 16 2.92 12.09 -1.98
C MET A 16 2.05 10.85 -1.73
N GLY A 17 1.61 10.17 -2.79
CA GLY A 17 0.85 8.93 -2.70
C GLY A 17 1.62 7.81 -2.00
N GLY A 18 2.96 7.82 -2.05
CA GLY A 18 3.80 6.89 -1.29
C GLY A 18 3.67 7.09 0.23
N ALA A 19 3.64 8.33 0.70
CA ALA A 19 3.42 8.65 2.11
C ALA A 19 2.01 8.26 2.57
N VAL A 20 1.01 8.44 1.70
CA VAL A 20 -0.37 7.98 1.96
C VAL A 20 -0.44 6.46 2.05
N ALA A 21 0.16 5.73 1.09
CA ALA A 21 0.21 4.27 1.10
C ALA A 21 0.87 3.74 2.39
N LEU A 22 1.96 4.36 2.83
CA LEU A 22 2.62 4.00 4.08
C LEU A 22 1.71 4.22 5.29
N LYS A 23 1.04 5.37 5.37
CA LYS A 23 0.09 5.69 6.44
C LYS A 23 -1.08 4.71 6.50
N ILE A 24 -1.60 4.28 5.34
CA ILE A 24 -2.66 3.27 5.27
C ILE A 24 -2.15 1.92 5.76
N HIS A 25 -0.99 1.45 5.27
CA HIS A 25 -0.40 0.19 5.68
C HIS A 25 -0.18 0.11 7.20
N LEU A 26 0.32 1.20 7.81
CA LEU A 26 0.51 1.29 9.26
C LEU A 26 -0.80 1.31 10.05
N LYS A 27 -1.87 1.92 9.51
CA LYS A 27 -3.20 1.92 10.14
C LYS A 27 -3.95 0.59 9.98
N GLN A 28 -3.60 -0.19 8.97
CA GLN A 28 -4.30 -1.42 8.59
C GLN A 28 -3.31 -2.57 8.35
N PRO A 29 -2.58 -3.01 9.39
CA PRO A 29 -1.44 -3.92 9.24
C PRO A 29 -1.82 -5.31 8.70
N GLN A 30 -3.08 -5.72 8.83
CA GLN A 30 -3.57 -7.03 8.35
C GLN A 30 -4.33 -6.97 7.02
N ALA A 31 -4.61 -5.76 6.51
CA ALA A 31 -5.39 -5.59 5.28
C ALA A 31 -4.53 -5.69 4.01
N TRP A 32 -3.22 -5.50 4.14
CA TRP A 32 -2.29 -5.38 3.02
C TRP A 32 -1.06 -6.24 3.26
N ASN A 33 -0.65 -6.99 2.24
CA ASN A 33 0.57 -7.83 2.29
C ASN A 33 1.85 -6.99 2.16
N GLY A 34 1.75 -5.74 1.72
CA GLY A 34 2.85 -4.79 1.66
C GLY A 34 2.52 -3.53 0.86
N ALA A 35 3.54 -2.72 0.60
CA ALA A 35 3.45 -1.52 -0.24
C ALA A 35 4.63 -1.40 -1.21
N ILE A 36 4.37 -0.86 -2.40
CA ILE A 36 5.35 -0.54 -3.45
C ILE A 36 5.39 0.99 -3.56
N LEU A 37 6.57 1.57 -3.36
CA LEU A 37 6.75 3.02 -3.26
C LEU A 37 7.66 3.53 -4.39
N ILE A 38 7.19 4.52 -5.15
CA ILE A 38 7.95 5.11 -6.27
C ILE A 38 8.21 6.58 -5.98
N ALA A 39 9.49 6.95 -5.85
CA ALA A 39 9.93 8.29 -5.45
C ALA A 39 9.10 8.84 -4.28
N PRO A 40 8.94 8.10 -3.16
CA PRO A 40 8.10 8.55 -2.07
C PRO A 40 8.67 9.84 -1.48
N MET A 41 7.80 10.75 -1.10
CA MET A 41 8.22 11.84 -0.21
C MET A 41 8.47 11.26 1.18
N CYS A 42 9.74 10.98 1.50
CA CYS A 42 10.19 10.64 2.85
C CYS A 42 10.55 11.94 3.57
N LYS A 43 9.64 12.45 4.39
CA LYS A 43 9.96 13.45 5.39
C LYS A 43 9.46 12.96 6.74
#